data_AF-A0A845W9Z8-F1
#
_entry.id   AF-A0A845W9Z8-F1
#
_cell.length_a   1.000
_cell.length_b   1.000
_cell.length_c   1.000
_cell.angle_alpha   90.00
_cell.angle_beta   90.00
_cell.angle_gamma   90.00
#
_symmetry.space_group_name_H-M   'P 1'
#
loop_
_entity.id
_entity.type
_entity.pdbx_description
1 polymer ?
#
loop_
_entity_poly.entity_id
_entity_poly.type
_entity_poly.pdbx_seq_one_letter_code
_entity_poly.pdbx_strand_id
1 'polypeptide(L)'
;MKKQVFGAVSALAFAASVLPIAIPSLVPAAQAQAGFVPNAPYVASAGIAGAAGDRHFITVAVAAFPINAVVIECTNLAGVRKATVTNQFGERVAATTAVSQSPEGGMALTVTLNKPVKPGNVLRIVMDGVEQNREGGAMLYRVSALTDNISYPFPVGTAMLLEPVLND
;
A
#
# COMPACT_ATOMS: atom_id res chain seq x y z
N MET A 1 2.47 58.27 -63.81
CA MET A 1 3.04 59.27 -62.88
C MET A 1 3.92 58.54 -61.86
N LYS A 2 5.20 58.94 -61.79
CA LYS A 2 6.18 58.89 -60.66
C LYS A 2 6.38 57.58 -59.87
N LYS A 3 7.59 57.12 -59.54
CA LYS A 3 8.99 57.45 -59.86
C LYS A 3 9.84 56.27 -59.30
N GLN A 4 10.98 56.02 -59.94
CA GLN A 4 12.11 55.18 -59.50
C GLN A 4 12.62 55.63 -58.09
N VAL A 5 13.47 54.93 -57.34
CA VAL A 5 14.93 54.76 -57.56
C VAL A 5 15.51 53.89 -56.41
N PHE A 6 16.60 53.18 -56.72
CA PHE A 6 17.55 52.46 -55.84
C PHE A 6 18.20 53.32 -54.73
N GLY A 7 18.79 52.64 -53.73
CA GLY A 7 19.80 53.20 -52.82
C GLY A 7 19.56 52.74 -51.38
N ALA A 8 20.54 52.40 -50.56
CA ALA A 8 21.99 52.45 -50.68
C ALA A 8 22.58 51.37 -49.76
N VAL A 9 23.82 50.98 -50.05
CA VAL A 9 24.66 50.13 -49.19
C VAL A 9 24.98 50.89 -47.90
N SER A 10 24.87 50.22 -46.75
CA SER A 10 25.68 50.50 -45.57
C SER A 10 25.80 49.24 -44.73
N ALA A 11 27.01 48.69 -44.74
CA ALA A 11 27.44 47.68 -43.80
C ALA A 11 27.64 48.36 -42.44
N LEU A 12 27.03 47.79 -41.39
CA LEU A 12 27.57 47.91 -40.05
C LEU A 12 27.57 46.53 -39.40
N ALA A 13 28.70 45.86 -39.57
CA ALA A 13 29.01 44.63 -38.88
C ALA A 13 29.23 44.94 -37.40
N PHE A 14 28.29 44.53 -36.56
CA PHE A 14 28.61 44.26 -35.17
C PHE A 14 29.01 42.80 -35.07
N ALA A 15 30.33 42.58 -35.10
CA ALA A 15 30.94 41.36 -34.61
C ALA A 15 30.69 41.27 -33.10
N ALA A 16 29.56 40.68 -32.72
CA ALA A 16 29.39 40.16 -31.37
C ALA A 16 30.06 38.79 -31.34
N SER A 17 31.20 38.72 -30.67
CA SER A 17 31.93 37.49 -30.38
C SER A 17 30.98 36.44 -29.82
N VAL A 18 30.85 35.33 -30.55
CA VAL A 18 30.19 34.12 -30.06
C VAL A 18 31.06 33.57 -28.93
N LEU A 19 30.71 33.88 -27.69
CA LEU A 19 31.12 33.03 -26.58
C LEU A 19 30.22 31.79 -26.64
N PRO A 20 30.76 30.57 -26.84
CA PRO A 20 29.96 29.38 -26.62
C PRO A 20 29.68 29.34 -25.13
N ILE A 21 28.49 29.80 -24.73
CA ILE A 21 27.94 29.41 -23.45
C ILE A 21 27.77 27.90 -23.61
N ALA A 22 28.69 27.14 -23.03
CA ALA A 22 28.51 25.72 -22.81
C ALA A 22 27.27 25.60 -21.92
N ILE A 23 26.10 25.44 -22.54
CA ILE A 23 24.89 25.03 -21.85
C ILE A 23 25.26 23.62 -21.35
N PRO A 24 25.44 23.40 -20.05
CA PRO A 24 25.61 22.03 -19.58
C PRO A 24 24.34 21.32 -20.02
N SER A 25 24.48 20.32 -20.89
CA SER A 25 23.38 19.44 -21.21
C SER A 25 22.96 18.82 -19.88
N LEU A 26 21.87 19.32 -19.32
CA LEU A 26 21.11 18.63 -18.29
C LEU A 26 20.51 17.41 -19.00
N VAL A 27 21.34 16.41 -19.29
CA VAL A 27 20.88 15.05 -19.45
C VAL A 27 20.16 14.79 -18.13
N PRO A 28 18.84 14.56 -18.13
CA PRO A 28 18.19 14.10 -16.91
C PRO A 28 18.93 12.83 -16.57
N ALA A 29 19.69 12.85 -15.47
CA ALA A 29 20.17 11.61 -14.90
C ALA A 29 18.91 10.80 -14.67
N ALA A 30 18.72 9.74 -15.46
CA ALA A 30 17.72 8.76 -15.17
C ALA A 30 18.11 8.24 -13.79
N GLN A 31 17.52 8.83 -12.74
CA GLN A 31 17.57 8.27 -11.42
C GLN A 31 16.93 6.91 -11.63
N ALA A 32 17.76 5.87 -11.70
CA ALA A 32 17.28 4.52 -11.60
C ALA A 32 16.50 4.52 -10.30
N GLN A 33 15.18 4.61 -10.44
CA GLN A 33 14.27 4.61 -9.33
C GLN A 33 14.36 3.17 -8.85
N ALA A 34 15.32 2.93 -7.95
CA ALA A 34 15.42 1.70 -7.21
C ALA A 34 14.11 1.65 -6.44
N GLY A 35 13.10 1.00 -7.06
CA GLY A 35 11.80 0.83 -6.45
C GLY A 35 12.03 0.26 -5.07
N PHE A 36 11.27 0.73 -4.09
CA PHE A 36 11.31 0.15 -2.76
C PHE A 36 11.01 -1.35 -2.88
N VAL A 37 12.03 -2.19 -2.64
CA VAL A 37 11.89 -3.65 -2.58
C VAL A 37 11.94 -4.04 -1.11
N PRO A 38 10.79 -4.15 -0.44
CA PRO A 38 10.76 -4.57 0.96
C PRO A 38 11.35 -5.98 1.10
N ASN A 39 12.21 -6.14 2.11
CA ASN A 39 12.86 -7.39 2.48
C ASN A 39 12.13 -8.13 3.61
N ALA A 40 10.90 -7.71 3.93
CA ALA A 40 10.02 -8.32 4.91
C ALA A 40 8.57 -8.21 4.44
N PRO A 41 7.67 -9.12 4.87
CA PRO A 41 6.25 -8.99 4.60
C PRO A 41 5.71 -7.63 5.06
N TYR A 42 4.79 -7.06 4.30
CA TYR A 42 4.24 -5.73 4.58
C TYR A 42 2.75 -5.62 4.23
N VAL A 43 2.05 -4.68 4.86
CA VAL A 43 0.68 -4.32 4.50
C VAL A 43 0.72 -3.54 3.17
N ALA A 44 0.17 -4.14 2.12
CA ALA A 44 0.17 -3.57 0.77
C ALA A 44 -1.03 -2.65 0.52
N SER A 45 -2.18 -2.96 1.12
CA SER A 45 -3.38 -2.11 1.07
C SER A 45 -4.37 -2.53 2.14
N ALA A 46 -5.30 -1.64 2.49
CA ALA A 46 -6.44 -1.95 3.32
C ALA A 46 -7.62 -1.07 2.93
N GLY A 47 -8.83 -1.47 3.29
CA GLY A 47 -10.02 -0.66 3.01
C GLY A 47 -11.30 -1.28 3.56
N ILE A 48 -12.35 -0.48 3.49
CA ILE A 48 -13.73 -0.90 3.73
C ILE A 48 -14.35 -1.21 2.36
N ALA A 49 -15.08 -2.32 2.26
CA ALA A 49 -15.68 -2.80 1.02
C ALA A 49 -17.15 -3.12 1.24
N GLY A 50 -18.05 -2.32 0.65
CA GLY A 50 -19.49 -2.48 0.80
C GLY A 50 -20.12 -1.26 1.46
N ALA A 51 -21.39 -0.99 1.15
CA ALA A 51 -22.07 0.23 1.56
C ALA A 51 -22.38 0.27 3.08
N ALA A 52 -22.45 -0.89 3.73
CA ALA A 52 -22.81 -1.01 5.14
C ALA A 52 -21.63 -0.77 6.11
N GLY A 53 -20.40 -0.61 5.61
CA GLY A 53 -19.20 -0.46 6.46
C GLY A 53 -18.72 -1.74 7.14
N ASP A 54 -19.55 -2.78 7.25
CA ASP A 54 -19.27 -4.01 8.02
C ASP A 54 -18.28 -5.00 7.38
N ARG A 55 -17.65 -4.64 6.26
CA ARG A 55 -16.75 -5.54 5.53
C ARG A 55 -15.44 -4.83 5.26
N HIS A 56 -14.37 -5.34 5.85
CA HIS A 56 -13.04 -4.76 5.73
C HIS A 56 -12.13 -5.71 4.95
N PHE A 57 -11.05 -5.17 4.41
CA PHE A 57 -9.98 -5.98 3.87
C PHE A 57 -8.61 -5.44 4.27
N ILE A 58 -7.68 -6.37 4.45
CA ILE A 58 -6.25 -6.09 4.61
C ILE A 58 -5.50 -7.00 3.64
N THR A 59 -4.64 -6.39 2.83
CA THR A 59 -3.80 -7.08 1.86
C THR A 59 -2.38 -7.10 2.38
N VAL A 60 -1.81 -8.30 2.54
CA VAL A 60 -0.44 -8.52 2.99
C VAL A 60 0.38 -9.06 1.83
N ALA A 61 1.43 -8.35 1.46
CA ALA A 61 2.43 -8.84 0.51
C ALA A 61 3.48 -9.65 1.28
N VAL A 62 3.75 -10.88 0.80
CA VAL A 62 4.73 -11.79 1.41
C VAL A 62 6.06 -11.59 0.70
N ALA A 63 7.08 -11.16 1.43
CA ALA A 63 8.40 -10.87 0.90
C ALA A 63 9.51 -11.58 1.70
N ALA A 64 10.62 -11.85 1.02
CA ALA A 64 11.86 -12.48 1.51
C ALA A 64 11.76 -13.91 2.10
N PHE A 65 10.74 -14.22 2.90
CA PHE A 65 10.55 -15.52 3.54
C PHE A 65 9.06 -15.91 3.65
N PRO A 66 8.74 -17.21 3.77
CA PRO A 66 7.36 -17.67 3.82
C PRO A 66 6.68 -17.35 5.16
N ILE A 67 5.35 -17.19 5.12
CA ILE A 67 4.52 -16.98 6.32
C ILE A 67 3.47 -18.09 6.47
N ASN A 68 3.13 -18.40 7.72
CA ASN A 68 2.23 -19.49 8.11
C ASN A 68 0.94 -18.99 8.75
N ALA A 69 0.95 -17.76 9.27
CA ALA A 69 -0.24 -17.13 9.78
C ALA A 69 -0.13 -15.60 9.71
N VAL A 70 -1.27 -14.93 9.72
CA VAL A 70 -1.41 -13.49 9.87
C VAL A 70 -2.32 -13.21 11.06
N VAL A 71 -1.93 -12.26 11.90
CA VAL A 71 -2.72 -11.80 13.05
C VAL A 71 -3.08 -10.34 12.80
N ILE A 72 -4.36 -10.03 12.87
CA ILE A 72 -4.92 -8.69 12.66
C ILE A 72 -5.60 -8.27 13.97
N GLU A 73 -5.04 -7.29 14.66
CA GLU A 73 -5.50 -6.83 15.98
C GLU A 73 -6.01 -5.40 15.88
N CYS A 74 -7.10 -5.09 16.58
CA CYS A 74 -7.57 -3.71 16.70
C CYS A 74 -8.32 -3.52 18.03
N THR A 75 -8.00 -2.44 18.73
CA THR A 75 -8.61 -2.13 20.04
C THR A 75 -10.11 -1.79 19.93
N ASN A 76 -10.53 -1.22 18.80
CA ASN A 76 -11.94 -0.94 18.54
C ASN A 76 -12.68 -2.12 17.87
N LEU A 77 -12.02 -3.24 17.61
CA LEU A 77 -12.66 -4.44 17.08
C LEU A 77 -13.36 -5.20 18.21
N ALA A 78 -14.66 -5.44 18.06
CA ALA A 78 -15.49 -6.26 18.95
C ALA A 78 -15.65 -7.70 18.43
N GLY A 79 -15.66 -7.88 17.10
CA GLY A 79 -15.90 -9.18 16.50
C GLY A 79 -15.71 -9.18 14.99
N VAL A 80 -15.51 -10.39 14.45
CA VAL A 80 -15.52 -10.66 13.01
C VAL A 80 -16.33 -11.92 12.78
N ARG A 81 -17.43 -11.82 12.05
CA ARG A 81 -18.31 -12.99 11.78
C ARG A 81 -17.61 -14.05 10.93
N LYS A 82 -16.87 -13.63 9.91
CA LYS A 82 -16.17 -14.53 8.99
C LYS A 82 -14.95 -13.85 8.39
N ALA A 83 -13.91 -14.62 8.13
CA ALA A 83 -12.80 -14.17 7.29
C ALA A 83 -12.56 -15.11 6.10
N THR A 84 -12.19 -14.52 4.97
CA THR A 84 -11.83 -15.20 3.72
C THR A 84 -10.47 -14.73 3.27
N VAL A 85 -9.64 -15.68 2.83
CA VAL A 85 -8.29 -15.39 2.33
C VAL A 85 -8.24 -15.75 0.85
N THR A 86 -7.75 -14.83 0.02
CA THR A 86 -7.49 -15.07 -1.40
C THR A 86 -6.06 -14.70 -1.77
N ASN A 87 -5.54 -15.32 -2.83
CA ASN A 87 -4.27 -14.93 -3.42
C ASN A 87 -4.43 -13.71 -4.36
N GLN A 88 -3.33 -13.29 -5.00
CA GLN A 88 -3.32 -12.20 -5.98
C GLN A 88 -4.21 -12.43 -7.22
N PHE A 89 -4.58 -13.68 -7.49
CA PHE A 89 -5.46 -14.06 -8.61
C PHE A 89 -6.93 -14.16 -8.19
N GLY A 90 -7.25 -13.87 -6.91
CA GLY A 90 -8.60 -13.99 -6.37
C GLY A 90 -9.00 -15.43 -5.99
N GLU A 91 -8.08 -16.39 -6.10
CA GLU A 91 -8.35 -17.78 -5.74
C GLU A 91 -8.30 -17.95 -4.22
N ARG A 92 -9.19 -18.80 -3.68
CA ARG A 92 -9.26 -19.03 -2.23
C ARG A 92 -8.02 -19.76 -1.74
N VAL A 93 -7.39 -19.21 -0.71
CA VAL A 93 -6.32 -19.86 0.05
C VAL A 93 -6.93 -20.59 1.24
N ALA A 94 -6.57 -21.87 1.40
CA ALA A 94 -7.04 -22.67 2.53
C ALA A 94 -6.43 -22.17 3.84
N ALA A 95 -7.29 -21.74 4.76
CA ALA A 95 -6.91 -21.19 6.05
C ALA A 95 -7.99 -21.45 7.10
N THR A 96 -7.58 -21.51 8.35
CA THR A 96 -8.43 -21.54 9.54
C THR A 96 -8.39 -20.17 10.21
N THR A 97 -9.52 -19.69 10.72
CA THR A 97 -9.63 -18.35 11.30
C THR A 97 -10.17 -18.45 12.72
N ALA A 98 -9.55 -17.73 13.66
CA ALA A 98 -9.99 -17.65 15.04
C ALA A 98 -10.02 -16.18 15.48
N VAL A 99 -11.03 -15.81 16.25
CA VAL A 99 -11.13 -14.49 16.86
C VAL A 99 -10.92 -14.66 18.37
N SER A 100 -10.00 -13.90 18.93
CA SER A 100 -9.64 -13.97 20.35
C SER A 100 -9.42 -12.58 20.92
N GLN A 101 -9.39 -12.45 22.23
CA GLN A 101 -9.05 -11.18 22.87
C GLN A 101 -7.59 -10.81 22.58
N SER A 102 -7.33 -9.55 22.23
CA SER A 102 -5.98 -9.04 22.06
C SER A 102 -5.35 -8.71 23.42
N PRO A 103 -4.03 -8.96 23.63
CA PRO A 103 -3.33 -8.54 24.84
C PRO A 103 -3.39 -7.02 25.09
N GLU A 104 -3.60 -6.24 24.04
CA GLU A 104 -3.61 -4.77 24.06
C GLU A 104 -5.04 -4.20 24.20
N GLY A 105 -6.05 -5.07 24.37
CA GLY A 105 -7.47 -4.73 24.37
C GLY A 105 -8.13 -4.85 23.00
N GLY A 106 -9.46 -4.99 22.99
CA GLY A 106 -10.24 -5.35 21.81
C GLY A 106 -10.02 -6.80 21.38
N MET A 107 -10.15 -7.06 20.08
CA MET A 107 -10.06 -8.41 19.51
C MET A 107 -8.94 -8.53 18.47
N ALA A 108 -8.49 -9.76 18.29
CA ALA A 108 -7.51 -10.20 17.31
C ALA A 108 -8.12 -11.29 16.42
N LEU A 109 -8.07 -11.10 15.10
CA LEU A 109 -8.33 -12.13 14.11
C LEU A 109 -7.01 -12.83 13.76
N THR A 110 -6.89 -14.09 14.13
CA THR A 110 -5.80 -14.96 13.69
C THR A 110 -6.23 -15.76 12.47
N VAL A 111 -5.45 -15.68 11.40
CA VAL A 111 -5.61 -16.42 10.15
C VAL A 111 -4.44 -17.39 10.01
N THR A 112 -4.67 -18.66 10.31
CA THR A 112 -3.66 -19.74 10.16
C THR A 112 -3.78 -20.37 8.79
N LEU A 113 -2.71 -20.31 8.01
CA LEU A 113 -2.66 -20.84 6.65
C LEU A 113 -2.39 -22.35 6.70
N ASN A 114 -3.14 -23.14 5.95
CA ASN A 114 -2.97 -24.59 5.94
C ASN A 114 -1.62 -25.02 5.32
N LYS A 115 -1.05 -24.15 4.48
CA LYS A 115 0.29 -24.29 3.90
C LYS A 115 1.01 -22.94 3.98
N PRO A 116 2.33 -22.93 4.23
CA PRO A 116 3.14 -21.71 4.16
C PRO A 116 2.97 -21.01 2.81
N VAL A 117 2.75 -19.69 2.84
CA VAL A 117 2.68 -18.86 1.63
C VAL A 117 4.08 -18.36 1.32
N LYS A 118 4.55 -18.63 0.10
CA LYS A 118 5.91 -18.30 -0.33
C LYS A 118 6.08 -16.80 -0.65
N PRO A 119 7.31 -16.27 -0.55
CA PRO A 119 7.64 -14.92 -1.02
C PRO A 119 7.18 -14.66 -2.46
N GLY A 120 6.84 -13.41 -2.75
CA GLY A 120 6.34 -12.96 -4.05
C GLY A 120 4.83 -13.12 -4.25
N ASN A 121 4.12 -13.69 -3.26
CA ASN A 121 2.66 -13.79 -3.28
C ASN A 121 2.02 -12.69 -2.44
N VAL A 122 0.73 -12.46 -2.69
CA VAL A 122 -0.07 -11.51 -1.94
C VAL A 122 -1.28 -12.22 -1.37
N LEU A 123 -1.57 -11.97 -0.10
CA LEU A 123 -2.76 -12.46 0.57
C LEU A 123 -3.71 -11.31 0.79
N ARG A 124 -4.94 -11.44 0.31
CA ARG A 124 -6.04 -10.55 0.65
C ARG A 124 -6.92 -11.23 1.67
N ILE A 125 -6.98 -10.65 2.86
CA ILE A 125 -7.81 -11.10 3.97
C ILE A 125 -9.04 -10.19 4.01
N VAL A 126 -10.21 -10.76 3.74
CA VAL A 126 -11.50 -10.07 3.82
C VAL A 126 -12.18 -10.49 5.10
N MET A 127 -12.54 -9.51 5.92
CA MET A 127 -13.26 -9.66 7.18
C MET A 127 -14.71 -9.23 6.93
N ASP A 128 -15.64 -10.18 7.00
CA ASP A 128 -17.07 -9.95 6.80
C ASP A 128 -17.77 -9.87 8.16
N GLY A 129 -18.70 -8.92 8.33
CA GLY A 129 -19.43 -8.71 9.57
C GLY A 129 -18.50 -8.25 10.69
N VAL A 130 -17.76 -7.16 10.44
CA VAL A 130 -16.91 -6.51 11.42
C VAL A 130 -17.76 -5.73 12.40
N GLU A 131 -17.63 -6.05 13.67
CA GLU A 131 -18.31 -5.39 14.78
C GLU A 131 -17.32 -4.49 15.52
N GLN A 132 -17.78 -3.30 15.93
CA GLN A 132 -16.95 -2.29 16.56
C GLN A 132 -17.38 -2.08 18.02
N ASN A 133 -16.41 -1.88 18.93
CA ASN A 133 -16.71 -1.55 20.33
C ASN A 133 -17.35 -0.17 20.45
N ARG A 134 -16.93 0.75 19.57
CA ARG A 134 -17.50 2.08 19.39
C ARG A 134 -17.76 2.27 17.91
N GLU A 135 -18.99 2.66 17.57
CA GLU A 135 -19.36 2.97 16.20
C GLU A 135 -18.64 4.22 15.68
N GLY A 136 -18.18 4.12 14.43
CA GLY A 136 -17.57 5.20 13.69
C GLY A 136 -16.13 5.54 14.13
N GLY A 137 -15.42 6.27 13.27
CA GLY A 137 -14.07 6.73 13.55
C GLY A 137 -12.98 5.78 13.04
N ALA A 138 -11.78 5.89 13.62
CA ALA A 138 -10.61 5.20 13.11
C ALA A 138 -10.48 3.76 13.65
N MET A 139 -10.52 2.79 12.76
CA MET A 139 -10.12 1.41 13.01
C MET A 139 -8.63 1.27 12.73
N LEU A 140 -7.82 1.27 13.80
CA LEU A 140 -6.37 1.11 13.74
C LEU A 140 -5.98 -0.35 13.91
N TYR A 141 -5.65 -1.00 12.79
CA TYR A 141 -5.21 -2.39 12.76
C TYR A 141 -3.69 -2.48 12.92
N ARG A 142 -3.26 -3.35 13.84
CA ARG A 142 -1.91 -3.90 13.90
C ARG A 142 -1.91 -5.23 13.16
N VAL A 143 -1.00 -5.38 12.21
CA VAL A 143 -0.87 -6.60 11.42
C VAL A 143 0.47 -7.23 11.71
N SER A 144 0.45 -8.48 12.12
CA SER A 144 1.62 -9.30 12.41
C SER A 144 1.54 -10.61 11.63
N ALA A 145 2.67 -11.30 11.47
CA ALA A 145 2.71 -12.62 10.84
C ALA A 145 3.56 -13.59 11.65
N LEU A 146 3.36 -14.88 11.41
CA LEU A 146 4.16 -15.96 11.96
C LEU A 146 4.85 -16.73 10.83
N THR A 147 6.03 -17.27 11.13
CA THR A 147 6.81 -18.15 10.27
C THR A 147 7.49 -19.20 11.14
N ASP A 148 7.86 -20.35 10.58
CA ASP A 148 8.48 -21.44 11.36
C ASP A 148 9.84 -21.05 11.97
N ASN A 149 10.49 -20.03 11.40
CA ASN A 149 11.80 -19.56 11.84
C ASN A 149 11.75 -18.53 13.00
N ILE A 150 10.56 -18.02 13.35
CA ILE A 150 10.40 -16.98 14.39
C ILE A 150 9.28 -17.43 15.33
N SER A 151 9.64 -17.69 16.59
CA SER A 151 8.75 -18.27 17.59
C SER A 151 7.61 -17.36 18.07
N TYR A 152 7.60 -16.10 17.65
CA TYR A 152 6.60 -15.10 18.02
C TYR A 152 6.12 -14.32 16.80
N PRO A 153 4.88 -13.78 16.83
CA PRO A 153 4.39 -12.94 15.75
C PRO A 153 5.29 -11.71 15.57
N PHE A 154 5.76 -11.48 14.34
CA PHE A 154 6.56 -10.30 14.00
C PHE A 154 5.69 -9.26 13.28
N PRO A 155 5.95 -7.96 13.47
CA PRO A 155 5.14 -6.91 12.87
C PRO A 155 5.30 -6.90 11.34
N VAL A 156 4.18 -6.82 10.65
CA VAL A 156 4.08 -6.67 9.18
C VAL A 156 3.71 -5.23 8.82
N GLY A 157 2.91 -4.57 9.66
CA GLY A 157 2.58 -3.17 9.48
C GLY A 157 1.32 -2.76 10.22
N THR A 158 0.77 -1.62 9.82
CA THR A 158 -0.49 -1.11 10.35
C THR A 158 -1.41 -0.69 9.21
N ALA A 159 -2.71 -0.68 9.48
CA ALA A 159 -3.71 -0.14 8.58
C ALA A 159 -4.69 0.73 9.35
N MET A 160 -5.00 1.91 8.83
CA MET A 160 -6.04 2.78 9.37
C MET A 160 -7.22 2.79 8.40
N LEU A 161 -8.39 2.38 8.88
CA LEU A 161 -9.65 2.53 8.16
C LEU A 161 -10.49 3.59 8.87
N LEU A 162 -11.15 4.46 8.12
CA LEU A 162 -12.06 5.47 8.66
C LEU A 162 -13.49 5.02 8.40
N GLU A 163 -14.15 4.62 9.47
CA GLU A 163 -15.55 4.22 9.45
C GLU A 163 -16.44 5.47 9.43
N PRO A 164 -17.48 5.48 8.58
CA PRO A 164 -18.45 6.56 8.58
C PRO A 164 -19.11 6.66 9.95
N VAL A 165 -19.22 7.87 10.48
CA VAL A 165 -20.07 8.13 11.64
C VAL A 165 -21.50 8.16 11.12
N LEU A 166 -22.29 7.15 11.49
CA LEU A 166 -23.74 7.20 11.27
C LEU A 166 -24.28 8.21 12.30
N ASN A 167 -24.55 9.43 11.85
CA ASN A 167 -25.36 10.36 12.63
C ASN A 167 -26.82 9.98 12.38
N ASP A 168 -27.52 9.59 13.45
CA ASP A 168 -28.99 9.47 13.45
C ASP A 168 -29.68 10.80 13.13
#